data_AF-A0A8T2AUJ6-F1
#
_entry.id   AF-A0A8T2AUJ6-F1
#
_cell.length_a   1.000
_cell.length_b   1.000
_cell.length_c   1.000
_cell.angle_alpha   90.00
_cell.angle_beta   90.00
_cell.angle_gamma   90.00
#
_symmetry.space_group_name_H-M   'P 1'
#
loop_
_entity.id
_entity.type
_entity.pdbx_description
1 polymer ?
#
loop_
_entity_poly.entity_id
_entity_poly.type
_entity_poly.pdbx_seq_one_letter_code
_entity_poly.pdbx_strand_id
1 'polypeptide(L)'
;MVDQYSEDANHMEKLKEFDKRLRESKDKSHGVLYDNDLSLKLQNLQDYEGIIEFSKMSIETKELGVDMIPQYFQFYASHSNQAFDAFNDIIEAVDVNITVRVQAIRNLPLFCKDASEFVSKIIDVLVQCLDIGHIIRFNQKSLGHVSEEEIEKITEFLTSLSKFGVKAPQ
;
A
#
# COMPACT_ATOMS: atom_id res chain seq x y z
N MET A 1 4.62 29.59 -1.23
CA MET A 1 5.53 28.51 -0.80
C MET A 1 5.37 28.18 0.67
N VAL A 2 5.30 29.16 1.59
CA VAL A 2 5.07 28.89 3.03
C VAL A 2 3.74 28.17 3.30
N ASP A 3 2.69 28.51 2.54
CA ASP A 3 1.34 27.95 2.77
C ASP A 3 1.25 26.45 2.40
N GLN A 4 1.89 26.03 1.29
CA GLN A 4 1.88 24.62 0.84
C GLN A 4 2.60 23.69 1.83
N TYR A 5 3.78 24.10 2.32
CA TYR A 5 4.51 23.32 3.33
C TYR A 5 3.73 23.18 4.63
N SER A 6 2.99 24.23 5.02
CA SER A 6 2.14 24.18 6.21
C SER A 6 0.95 23.23 6.02
N GLU A 7 0.38 23.17 4.82
CA GLU A 7 -0.71 22.24 4.49
C GLU A 7 -0.24 20.79 4.45
N ASP A 8 0.91 20.51 3.83
CA ASP A 8 1.47 19.15 3.76
C ASP A 8 1.84 18.61 5.15
N ALA A 9 2.36 19.47 6.04
CA ALA A 9 2.61 19.12 7.43
C ALA A 9 1.32 18.73 8.17
N ASN A 10 0.23 19.48 7.94
CA ASN A 10 -1.08 19.18 8.52
C ASN A 10 -1.65 17.85 7.99
N HIS A 11 -1.47 17.56 6.70
CA HIS A 11 -1.90 16.28 6.11
C HIS A 11 -1.14 15.10 6.71
N MET A 12 0.17 15.25 6.90
CA MET A 12 1.01 14.24 7.54
C MET A 12 0.63 14.01 9.01
N GLU A 13 0.33 15.07 9.76
CA GLU A 13 -0.11 14.94 11.16
C GLU A 13 -1.42 14.15 11.26
N LYS A 14 -2.39 14.47 10.40
CA LYS A 14 -3.67 13.74 10.33
C LYS A 14 -3.48 12.25 10.02
N LEU A 15 -2.61 11.90 9.07
CA LEU A 15 -2.30 10.50 8.77
C LEU A 15 -1.78 9.74 9.99
N LYS A 16 -0.85 10.36 10.74
CA LYS A 16 -0.30 9.76 11.96
C LYS A 16 -1.35 9.61 13.05
N GLU A 17 -2.30 10.55 13.13
CA GLU A 17 -3.41 10.50 14.06
C GLU A 17 -4.37 9.34 13.73
N PHE A 18 -4.74 9.18 12.45
CA PHE A 18 -5.54 8.04 11.97
C PHE A 18 -4.86 6.70 12.27
N ASP A 19 -3.58 6.57 11.91
CA ASP A 19 -2.79 5.36 12.17
C ASP A 19 -2.75 5.02 13.67
N LYS A 20 -2.50 6.01 14.52
CA LYS A 20 -2.50 5.82 15.98
C LYS A 20 -3.84 5.28 16.48
N ARG A 21 -4.97 5.87 16.07
CA ARG A 21 -6.31 5.42 16.50
C ARG A 21 -6.60 3.99 16.04
N LEU A 22 -6.25 3.66 14.78
CA LEU A 22 -6.43 2.31 14.24
C LEU A 22 -5.57 1.27 14.97
N ARG A 23 -4.30 1.58 15.28
CA ARG A 23 -3.43 0.69 16.08
C ARG A 23 -4.02 0.45 17.46
N GLU A 24 -4.41 1.51 18.16
CA GLU A 24 -5.01 1.40 19.49
C GLU A 24 -6.30 0.58 19.46
N SER A 25 -7.12 0.70 18.42
CA SER A 25 -8.32 -0.11 18.27
C SER A 25 -8.00 -1.58 17.98
N LYS A 26 -6.97 -1.86 17.18
CA LYS A 26 -6.54 -3.23 16.85
C LYS A 26 -5.98 -3.97 18.06
N ASP A 27 -5.20 -3.27 18.89
CA ASP A 27 -4.65 -3.84 20.13
C ASP A 27 -5.77 -4.16 21.14
N LYS A 28 -6.81 -3.32 21.19
CA LYS A 28 -8.01 -3.56 22.03
C LYS A 28 -8.87 -4.70 21.51
N SER A 29 -9.02 -4.85 20.18
CA SER A 29 -9.87 -5.88 19.57
C SER A 29 -9.24 -7.29 19.59
N HIS A 30 -7.91 -7.41 19.68
CA HIS A 30 -7.24 -8.70 19.93
C HIS A 30 -7.37 -9.18 21.39
N GLY A 31 -7.70 -8.27 22.32
CA GLY A 31 -7.73 -8.56 23.77
C GLY A 31 -9.05 -9.10 24.30
N VAL A 32 -10.21 -8.68 23.79
CA VAL A 32 -11.52 -9.05 24.34
C VAL A 32 -12.61 -8.95 23.25
N LEU A 33 -13.57 -9.86 23.33
CA LEU A 33 -14.86 -9.93 22.64
C LEU A 33 -15.58 -8.55 22.46
N TYR A 34 -15.27 -7.79 21.41
CA TYR A 34 -15.86 -6.46 21.14
C TYR A 34 -16.51 -6.32 19.76
N ASP A 35 -17.13 -7.39 19.26
CA ASP A 35 -17.84 -7.33 17.97
C ASP A 35 -19.07 -6.40 17.93
N ASN A 36 -19.49 -5.82 19.06
CA ASN A 36 -20.79 -5.14 19.18
C ASN A 36 -20.77 -3.60 19.23
N ASP A 37 -19.62 -2.92 19.27
CA ASP A 37 -19.61 -1.45 19.23
C ASP A 37 -19.60 -0.93 17.78
N LEU A 38 -20.80 -0.63 17.28
CA LEU A 38 -21.02 -0.08 15.94
C LEU A 38 -20.37 1.31 15.77
N SER A 39 -20.29 2.11 16.84
CA SER A 39 -19.70 3.46 16.79
C SER A 39 -18.19 3.38 16.57
N LEU A 40 -17.52 2.46 17.26
CA LEU A 40 -16.08 2.25 17.09
C LEU A 40 -15.75 1.69 15.70
N LYS A 41 -16.56 0.75 15.19
CA LYS A 41 -16.42 0.23 13.82
C LYS A 41 -16.56 1.32 12.77
N LEU A 42 -17.54 2.22 12.92
CA LEU A 42 -17.73 3.34 12.01
C LEU A 42 -16.56 4.33 12.07
N GLN A 43 -16.07 4.66 13.27
CA GLN A 43 -14.92 5.55 13.42
C GLN A 43 -13.65 4.95 12.78
N ASN A 44 -13.38 3.68 13.02
CA ASN A 44 -12.23 3.01 12.41
C ASN A 44 -12.34 2.96 10.88
N LEU A 45 -13.55 2.77 10.36
CA LEU A 45 -13.79 2.81 8.92
C LEU A 45 -13.48 4.19 8.35
N GLN A 46 -13.94 5.26 9.02
CA GLN A 46 -13.65 6.65 8.64
C GLN A 46 -12.16 6.99 8.78
N ASP A 47 -11.48 6.46 9.80
CA ASP A 47 -10.04 6.65 9.97
C ASP A 47 -9.26 5.96 8.84
N TYR A 48 -9.69 4.77 8.40
CA TYR A 48 -9.07 4.09 7.26
C TYR A 48 -9.34 4.82 5.93
N GLU A 49 -10.58 5.29 5.71
CA GLU A 49 -10.90 6.16 4.57
C GLU A 49 -10.05 7.43 4.57
N GLY A 50 -9.86 8.03 5.77
CA GLY A 50 -8.95 9.15 5.98
C GLY A 50 -7.51 8.83 5.58
N ILE A 51 -6.99 7.64 5.90
CA ILE A 51 -5.65 7.24 5.43
C ILE A 51 -5.62 7.19 3.90
N ILE A 52 -6.57 6.53 3.26
CA ILE A 52 -6.59 6.38 1.80
C ILE A 52 -6.60 7.76 1.11
N GLU A 53 -7.43 8.68 1.58
CA GLU A 53 -7.58 10.01 0.96
C GLU A 53 -6.37 10.90 1.21
N PHE A 54 -5.88 10.96 2.45
CA PHE A 54 -4.73 11.81 2.77
C PHE A 54 -3.44 11.30 2.15
N SER A 55 -3.30 9.99 1.95
CA SER A 55 -2.14 9.41 1.26
C SER A 55 -1.97 9.87 -0.18
N LYS A 56 -2.96 10.51 -0.81
CA LYS A 56 -2.86 11.03 -2.19
C LYS A 56 -2.33 12.47 -2.26
N MET A 57 -2.32 13.21 -1.15
CA MET A 57 -2.29 14.68 -1.15
C MET A 57 -0.91 15.31 -1.42
N SER A 58 0.17 14.77 -0.86
CA SER A 58 1.55 15.24 -1.05
C SER A 58 2.49 14.07 -1.37
N ILE A 59 3.80 14.34 -1.54
CA ILE A 59 4.79 13.26 -1.71
C ILE A 59 4.98 12.55 -0.36
N GLU A 60 5.18 13.32 0.71
CA GLU A 60 5.39 12.84 2.07
C GLU A 60 4.22 11.98 2.58
N THR A 61 2.98 12.33 2.23
CA THR A 61 1.80 11.54 2.59
C THR A 61 1.70 10.24 1.79
N LYS A 62 2.15 10.23 0.52
CA LYS A 62 2.25 9.02 -0.29
C LYS A 62 3.27 8.05 0.30
N GLU A 63 4.41 8.56 0.74
CA GLU A 63 5.45 7.75 1.41
C GLU A 63 4.89 7.03 2.65
N LEU A 64 4.10 7.72 3.48
CA LEU A 64 3.43 7.09 4.62
C LEU A 64 2.31 6.12 4.20
N GLY A 65 1.58 6.44 3.13
CA GLY A 65 0.49 5.62 2.61
C GLY A 65 0.93 4.22 2.17
N VAL A 66 2.16 4.08 1.68
CA VAL A 66 2.73 2.80 1.24
C VAL A 66 2.71 1.74 2.35
N ASP A 67 2.90 2.13 3.60
CA ASP A 67 2.85 1.21 4.74
C ASP A 67 1.45 1.08 5.32
N MET A 68 0.75 2.21 5.47
CA MET A 68 -0.53 2.26 6.19
C MET A 68 -1.69 1.63 5.41
N ILE A 69 -1.83 1.91 4.11
CA ILE A 69 -2.94 1.39 3.28
C ILE A 69 -3.00 -0.15 3.31
N PRO A 70 -1.91 -0.88 2.98
CA PRO A 70 -1.94 -2.35 2.97
C PRO A 70 -2.03 -2.94 4.38
N GLN A 71 -1.51 -2.27 5.41
CA GLN A 71 -1.53 -2.77 6.79
C GLN A 71 -2.96 -3.01 7.31
N TYR A 72 -3.90 -2.16 6.90
CA TYR A 72 -5.28 -2.18 7.39
C TYR A 72 -6.27 -2.81 6.40
N PHE A 73 -5.86 -3.04 5.15
CA PHE A 73 -6.70 -3.49 4.05
C PHE A 73 -7.62 -4.68 4.39
N GLN A 74 -7.06 -5.74 5.01
CA GLN A 74 -7.81 -6.97 5.33
C GLN A 74 -9.01 -6.76 6.28
N PHE A 75 -9.05 -5.63 7.01
CA PHE A 75 -10.11 -5.34 7.98
C PHE A 75 -11.28 -4.56 7.38
N TYR A 76 -11.12 -3.96 6.19
CA TYR A 76 -12.07 -2.98 5.65
C TYR A 76 -12.46 -3.32 4.21
N ALA A 77 -13.10 -4.47 4.03
CA ALA A 77 -13.53 -4.97 2.72
C ALA A 77 -14.46 -4.03 1.93
N SER A 78 -15.13 -3.07 2.60
CA SER A 78 -15.95 -2.06 1.92
C SER A 78 -15.14 -1.01 1.17
N HIS A 79 -13.87 -0.81 1.50
CA HIS A 79 -12.98 0.17 0.88
C HIS A 79 -11.90 -0.48 0.00
N SER A 80 -12.01 -1.79 -0.28
CA SER A 80 -10.95 -2.54 -0.97
C SER A 80 -10.56 -1.95 -2.32
N ASN A 81 -11.54 -1.58 -3.16
CA ASN A 81 -11.24 -0.98 -4.47
C ASN A 81 -10.59 0.39 -4.31
N GLN A 82 -11.15 1.26 -3.46
CA GLN A 82 -10.61 2.60 -3.22
C GLN A 82 -9.18 2.56 -2.67
N ALA A 83 -8.90 1.63 -1.75
CA ALA A 83 -7.58 1.42 -1.18
C ALA A 83 -6.59 0.92 -2.24
N PHE A 84 -6.99 -0.06 -3.07
CA PHE A 84 -6.14 -0.59 -4.12
C PHE A 84 -5.86 0.44 -5.21
N ASP A 85 -6.87 1.19 -5.65
CA ASP A 85 -6.72 2.24 -6.66
C ASP A 85 -5.79 3.34 -6.17
N ALA A 86 -5.96 3.81 -4.92
CA ALA A 86 -5.06 4.78 -4.30
C ALA A 86 -3.62 4.26 -4.19
N PHE A 87 -3.45 2.97 -3.92
CA PHE A 87 -2.14 2.35 -3.83
C PHE A 87 -1.48 2.21 -5.21
N ASN A 88 -2.27 1.91 -6.24
CA ASN A 88 -1.81 1.89 -7.61
C ASN A 88 -1.37 3.28 -8.09
N ASP A 89 -2.11 4.33 -7.72
CA ASP A 89 -1.73 5.72 -8.00
C ASP A 89 -0.33 6.05 -7.41
N ILE A 90 0.01 5.51 -6.24
CA ILE A 90 1.35 5.67 -5.63
C ILE A 90 2.43 4.93 -6.44
N ILE A 91 2.12 3.73 -6.97
CA ILE A 91 3.05 2.95 -7.81
C ILE A 91 3.31 3.67 -9.15
N GLU A 92 2.30 4.35 -9.69
CA GLU A 92 2.37 5.07 -10.97
C GLU A 92 2.93 6.50 -10.84
N ALA A 93 2.95 7.06 -9.62
CA ALA A 93 3.41 8.41 -9.34
C ALA A 93 4.86 8.66 -9.81
N VAL A 94 5.03 9.64 -10.69
CA VAL A 94 6.33 10.02 -11.29
C VAL A 94 7.16 10.90 -10.38
N ASP A 95 6.50 11.66 -9.51
CA ASP A 95 7.08 12.59 -8.53
C ASP A 95 7.58 11.90 -7.25
N VAL A 96 7.14 10.67 -7.00
CA VAL A 96 7.54 9.86 -5.85
C VAL A 96 8.86 9.14 -6.10
N ASN A 97 9.68 9.03 -5.05
CA ASN A 97 10.98 8.36 -5.12
C ASN A 97 10.84 6.89 -5.58
N ILE A 98 11.80 6.42 -6.38
CA ILE A 98 11.86 5.02 -6.85
C ILE A 98 11.85 4.02 -5.68
N THR A 99 12.49 4.37 -4.55
CA THR A 99 12.52 3.51 -3.36
C THR A 99 11.13 3.27 -2.77
N VAL A 100 10.29 4.30 -2.77
CA VAL A 100 8.90 4.26 -2.27
C VAL A 100 8.04 3.41 -3.20
N ARG A 101 8.24 3.52 -4.52
CA ARG A 101 7.56 2.68 -5.52
C ARG A 101 7.95 1.20 -5.40
N VAL A 102 9.24 0.92 -5.16
CA VAL A 102 9.73 -0.45 -4.90
C VAL A 102 9.10 -1.01 -3.61
N GLN A 103 8.99 -0.19 -2.55
CA GLN A 103 8.33 -0.59 -1.32
C GLN A 103 6.83 -0.85 -1.53
N ALA A 104 6.15 -0.02 -2.32
CA ALA A 104 4.76 -0.24 -2.69
C ALA A 104 4.58 -1.58 -3.41
N ILE A 105 5.41 -1.88 -4.41
CA ILE A 105 5.40 -3.17 -5.11
C ILE A 105 5.62 -4.34 -4.15
N ARG A 106 6.53 -4.22 -3.17
CA ARG A 106 6.76 -5.24 -2.14
C ARG A 106 5.57 -5.45 -1.21
N ASN A 107 4.72 -4.44 -1.05
CA ASN A 107 3.53 -4.47 -0.20
C ASN A 107 2.25 -4.91 -0.94
N LEU A 108 2.23 -4.97 -2.28
CA LEU A 108 1.15 -5.59 -3.07
C LEU A 108 0.66 -6.96 -2.55
N PRO A 109 1.51 -7.91 -2.09
CA PRO A 109 1.02 -9.19 -1.56
C PRO A 109 0.13 -9.06 -0.32
N LEU A 110 0.21 -7.97 0.43
CA LEU A 110 -0.63 -7.76 1.61
C LEU A 110 -2.10 -7.59 1.25
N PHE A 111 -2.41 -7.17 0.01
CA PHE A 111 -3.77 -7.12 -0.53
C PHE A 111 -4.32 -8.52 -0.86
N CYS A 112 -3.46 -9.52 -1.08
CA CYS A 112 -3.85 -10.88 -1.46
C CYS A 112 -4.21 -11.80 -0.30
N LYS A 113 -3.94 -11.41 0.96
CA LYS A 113 -4.00 -12.33 2.09
C LYS A 113 -5.38 -12.97 2.28
N ASP A 114 -6.45 -12.21 2.02
CA ASP A 114 -7.84 -12.65 2.18
C ASP A 114 -8.77 -12.20 1.01
N ALA A 115 -8.23 -11.54 -0.02
CA ALA A 115 -9.00 -10.99 -1.15
C ALA A 115 -8.42 -11.46 -2.50
N SER A 116 -8.73 -12.72 -2.85
CA SER A 116 -8.24 -13.35 -4.09
C SER A 116 -8.68 -12.64 -5.37
N GLU A 117 -9.73 -11.81 -5.30
CA GLU A 117 -10.20 -10.95 -6.39
C GLU A 117 -9.15 -9.92 -6.85
N PHE A 118 -8.21 -9.54 -5.99
CA PHE A 118 -7.13 -8.60 -6.36
C PHE A 118 -5.94 -9.28 -7.02
N VAL A 119 -5.86 -10.63 -7.02
CA VAL A 119 -4.71 -11.35 -7.58
C VAL A 119 -4.50 -11.02 -9.05
N SER A 120 -5.57 -11.00 -9.85
CA SER A 120 -5.46 -10.64 -11.28
C SER A 120 -4.99 -9.19 -11.45
N LYS A 121 -5.57 -8.24 -10.69
CA LYS A 121 -5.18 -6.82 -10.73
C LYS A 121 -3.71 -6.63 -10.36
N ILE A 122 -3.24 -7.36 -9.35
CA ILE A 122 -1.84 -7.30 -8.89
C ILE A 122 -0.90 -7.88 -9.93
N ILE A 123 -1.27 -9.00 -10.56
CA ILE A 123 -0.50 -9.55 -11.69
C ILE A 123 -0.43 -8.53 -12.82
N ASP A 124 -1.53 -7.86 -13.17
CA ASP A 124 -1.55 -6.83 -14.22
C ASP A 124 -0.63 -5.66 -13.88
N VAL A 125 -0.67 -5.15 -12.64
CA VAL A 125 0.24 -4.08 -12.17
C VAL A 125 1.70 -4.53 -12.22
N LEU A 126 2.01 -5.76 -11.80
CA LEU A 126 3.38 -6.30 -11.85
C LEU A 126 3.85 -6.51 -13.28
N VAL A 127 2.99 -6.98 -14.18
CA VAL A 127 3.28 -7.11 -15.62
C VAL A 127 3.53 -5.73 -16.21
N GLN A 128 2.72 -4.71 -15.89
CA GLN A 128 2.98 -3.34 -16.32
C GLN A 128 4.32 -2.83 -15.78
N CYS A 129 4.68 -3.15 -14.53
CA CYS A 129 6.00 -2.83 -13.98
C CYS A 129 7.13 -3.52 -14.76
N LEU A 130 6.92 -4.75 -15.24
CA LEU A 130 7.90 -5.52 -16.02
C LEU A 130 8.00 -5.07 -17.50
N ASP A 131 6.86 -4.78 -18.13
CA ASP A 131 6.74 -4.37 -19.55
C ASP A 131 7.21 -2.93 -19.75
N ILE A 132 7.24 -2.17 -18.67
CA ILE A 132 8.13 -1.02 -18.53
C ILE A 132 9.58 -1.53 -18.59
N GLY A 133 10.12 -1.59 -19.81
CA GLY A 133 11.56 -1.62 -20.09
C GLY A 133 12.35 -0.45 -19.46
N HIS A 134 11.75 0.38 -18.61
CA HIS A 134 12.46 1.25 -17.67
C HIS A 134 12.91 0.58 -16.37
N ILE A 135 12.33 -0.52 -15.85
CA ILE A 135 12.93 -1.14 -14.65
C ILE A 135 14.32 -1.72 -14.98
N ILE A 136 14.48 -2.29 -16.19
CA ILE A 136 15.77 -2.81 -16.66
C ILE A 136 16.72 -1.70 -17.18
N ARG A 137 16.21 -0.57 -17.71
CA ARG A 137 17.06 0.61 -18.03
C ARG A 137 17.38 1.51 -16.83
N PHE A 138 16.61 1.44 -15.74
CA PHE A 138 16.97 1.96 -14.42
C PHE A 138 18.21 1.25 -13.85
N ASN A 139 18.46 -0.01 -14.26
CA ASN A 139 19.57 -0.83 -13.75
C ASN A 139 20.98 -0.48 -14.27
N GLN A 140 21.16 0.55 -15.11
CA GLN A 140 22.52 0.92 -15.55
C GLN A 140 22.95 2.37 -15.30
N LYS A 141 22.02 3.31 -15.11
CA LYS A 141 22.42 4.75 -15.08
C LYS A 141 22.21 5.46 -13.74
N SER A 142 21.41 4.91 -12.83
CA SER A 142 21.14 5.52 -11.51
C SER A 142 21.31 4.57 -10.32
N LEU A 143 21.79 3.34 -10.54
CA LEU A 143 22.17 2.42 -9.46
C LEU A 143 23.50 2.77 -8.82
N GLY A 144 23.53 3.89 -8.11
CA GLY A 144 24.23 3.92 -6.84
C GLY A 144 23.28 3.34 -5.79
N HIS A 145 23.47 2.08 -5.42
CA HIS A 145 22.83 1.44 -4.24
C HIS A 145 21.37 0.94 -4.34
N VAL A 146 21.05 -0.02 -5.24
CA VAL A 146 20.06 -1.06 -4.90
C VAL A 146 20.84 -2.34 -4.71
N SER A 147 20.71 -2.99 -3.56
CA SER A 147 21.50 -4.18 -3.26
C SER A 147 20.98 -5.40 -4.04
N GLU A 148 21.86 -6.35 -4.33
CA GLU A 148 21.51 -7.60 -5.01
C GLU A 148 20.40 -8.37 -4.26
N GLU A 149 20.40 -8.25 -2.93
CA GLU A 149 19.38 -8.80 -2.02
C GLU A 149 17.97 -8.23 -2.27
N GLU A 150 17.88 -6.97 -2.70
CA GLU A 150 16.62 -6.32 -3.01
C GLU A 150 15.99 -6.81 -4.31
N ILE A 151 16.84 -7.14 -5.29
CA ILE A 151 16.46 -7.75 -6.57
C ILE A 151 16.04 -9.21 -6.34
N GLU A 152 16.76 -9.92 -5.47
CA GLU A 152 16.43 -11.30 -5.09
C GLU A 152 15.05 -11.37 -4.43
N LYS A 153 14.75 -10.49 -3.47
CA LYS A 153 13.43 -10.42 -2.81
C LYS A 153 12.27 -10.17 -3.77
N ILE A 154 12.46 -9.30 -4.77
CA ILE A 154 11.45 -9.04 -5.80
C ILE A 154 11.27 -10.27 -6.70
N THR A 155 12.37 -10.92 -7.08
CA THR A 155 12.35 -12.11 -7.93
C THR A 155 11.70 -13.30 -7.21
N GLU A 156 12.01 -13.51 -5.94
CA GLU A 156 11.37 -14.50 -5.08
C GLU A 156 9.88 -14.22 -4.92
N PHE A 157 9.51 -12.95 -4.74
CA PHE A 157 8.12 -12.54 -4.64
C PHE A 157 7.34 -12.87 -5.92
N LEU A 158 7.85 -12.46 -7.08
CA LEU A 158 7.25 -12.79 -8.39
C LEU A 158 7.19 -14.31 -8.63
N THR A 159 8.22 -15.04 -8.22
CA THR A 159 8.27 -16.52 -8.30
C THR A 159 7.30 -17.18 -7.33
N SER A 160 7.00 -16.55 -6.20
CA SER A 160 6.00 -17.02 -5.25
C SER A 160 4.59 -16.80 -5.83
N LEU A 161 4.32 -15.62 -6.39
CA LEU A 161 3.04 -15.30 -7.03
C LEU A 161 2.73 -16.20 -8.23
N SER A 162 3.73 -16.53 -9.05
CA SER A 162 3.54 -17.44 -10.18
C SER A 162 3.04 -18.82 -9.74
N LYS A 163 3.40 -19.29 -8.53
CA LYS A 163 2.90 -20.54 -7.94
C LYS A 163 1.44 -20.46 -7.52
N PHE A 164 0.96 -19.28 -7.11
CA PHE A 164 -0.46 -19.05 -6.78
C PHE A 164 -1.35 -18.98 -8.02
N GLY A 165 -0.80 -18.60 -9.19
CA GLY A 165 -1.54 -18.55 -10.46
C GLY A 165 -1.80 -19.90 -11.15
N VAL A 166 -1.19 -21.02 -10.70
CA VAL A 166 -1.27 -22.33 -11.39
C VAL A 166 -2.41 -23.24 -10.90
N LYS A 167 -3.40 -22.75 -10.17
CA LYS A 167 -4.60 -23.53 -9.82
C LYS A 167 -5.89 -22.80 -10.20
N ALA A 168 -6.17 -22.74 -11.48
CA ALA A 168 -7.56 -22.76 -11.93
C ALA A 168 -8.00 -24.24 -11.99
N PRO A 169 -8.98 -24.69 -11.19
CA PRO A 169 -9.57 -26.01 -11.39
C PRO A 169 -10.34 -26.01 -12.71
N GLN A 170 -10.08 -27.01 -13.56
CA GLN A 170 -10.97 -27.38 -14.66
C GLN A 170 -12.22 -28.08 -14.12
#